data_AF-A0A914CIX5-F1
#
_entry.id   AF-A0A914CIX5-F1
#
_cell.length_a   1.000
_cell.length_b   1.000
_cell.length_c   1.000
_cell.angle_alpha   90.00
_cell.angle_beta   90.00
_cell.angle_gamma   90.00
#
_symmetry.space_group_name_H-M   'P 1'
#
loop_
_entity.id
_entity.type
_entity.pdbx_description
1 polymer ?
#
loop_
_entity_poly.entity_id
_entity_poly.type
_entity_poly.pdbx_seq_one_letter_code
_entity_poly.pdbx_strand_id
1 'polypeptide(L)'
;MGWGETIAAKKGIEVATGQRSAVISRNHNVAPQDQDPSVWPSVTAAAIKSNLFRYRHLPYLFSLHFYASLYGGTIQRPVFFEFPNDSQTYELSYQFLWGPALMVMPVVYERQNSLCDVYGQQGLVKENRNQSLGF
;
A
#
# COMPACT_ATOMS: atom_id res chain seq x y z
N MET A 1 -7.44 -17.06 18.52
CA MET A 1 -6.19 -16.85 17.76
C MET A 1 -5.04 -17.01 18.73
N GLY A 2 -4.08 -17.86 18.39
CA GLY A 2 -2.82 -17.94 19.13
C GLY A 2 -1.93 -16.72 18.84
N TRP A 3 -1.01 -16.38 19.74
CA TRP A 3 -0.09 -15.25 19.59
C TRP A 3 0.67 -15.24 18.25
N GLY A 4 1.05 -16.42 17.73
CA GLY A 4 1.73 -16.55 16.45
C GLY A 4 0.88 -16.19 15.23
N GLU A 5 -0.44 -16.44 15.28
CA GLU A 5 -1.35 -16.11 14.17
C GLU A 5 -1.56 -14.60 14.05
N THR A 6 -1.60 -13.88 15.17
CA THR A 6 -1.73 -12.42 15.19
C THR A 6 -0.48 -11.75 14.59
N ILE A 7 0.72 -12.28 14.85
CA ILE A 7 1.96 -11.77 14.26
C ILE A 7 1.95 -11.96 12.73
N ALA A 8 1.57 -13.15 12.26
CA ALA A 8 1.50 -13.45 10.84
C ALA A 8 0.47 -12.54 10.12
N ALA A 9 -0.69 -12.26 10.73
CA ALA A 9 -1.69 -11.37 10.17
C ALA A 9 -1.18 -9.93 10.00
N LYS A 10 -0.53 -9.38 11.04
CA LYS A 10 0.09 -8.04 10.97
C LYS A 10 1.17 -7.99 9.90
N LYS A 11 2.04 -9.00 9.86
CA LYS A 11 3.11 -9.06 8.86
C LYS A 11 2.57 -9.21 7.44
N GLY A 12 1.49 -9.96 7.26
CA GLY A 12 0.80 -10.10 5.98
C GLY A 12 0.29 -8.75 5.46
N ILE A 13 -0.32 -7.94 6.32
CA ILE A 13 -0.78 -6.58 5.97
C ILE A 13 0.41 -5.66 5.62
N GLU A 14 1.46 -5.69 6.43
CA GLU A 14 2.69 -4.90 6.21
C GLU A 14 3.34 -5.26 4.87
N VAL A 15 3.47 -6.56 4.57
CA VAL A 15 4.05 -7.06 3.32
C VAL A 15 3.16 -6.72 2.13
N ALA A 16 1.84 -6.95 2.25
CA ALA A 16 0.89 -6.67 1.19
C ALA A 16 0.92 -5.19 0.78
N THR A 17 1.00 -4.29 1.77
CA THR A 17 0.99 -2.85 1.56
C THR A 17 2.38 -2.31 1.25
N GLY A 18 3.33 -2.50 2.15
CA GLY A 18 4.67 -1.93 2.09
C GLY A 18 5.46 -2.41 0.89
N GLN A 19 5.48 -3.73 0.63
CA GLN A 19 6.21 -4.24 -0.54
C GLN A 19 5.60 -3.80 -1.86
N ARG A 20 4.28 -3.63 -1.89
CA ARG A 20 3.58 -3.22 -3.11
C ARG A 20 3.77 -1.75 -3.42
N SER A 21 3.78 -0.89 -2.40
CA SER A 21 3.49 0.54 -2.58
C SER A 21 4.55 1.52 -2.05
N ALA A 22 5.49 1.10 -1.20
CA ALA A 22 6.50 2.00 -0.68
C ALA A 22 7.53 2.35 -1.76
N VAL A 23 8.03 3.60 -1.78
CA VAL A 23 9.14 3.99 -2.68
C VAL A 23 10.39 3.15 -2.38
N ILE A 24 10.75 3.06 -1.10
CA ILE A 24 11.79 2.16 -0.60
C ILE A 24 11.10 1.00 0.13
N SER A 25 11.17 -0.19 -0.47
CA SER A 25 10.61 -1.42 0.10
C SER A 25 11.74 -2.26 0.69
N ARG A 26 11.82 -2.34 2.02
CA ARG A 26 12.82 -3.14 2.75
C ARG A 26 12.20 -3.74 4.00
N ASN A 27 12.33 -5.05 4.18
CA ASN A 27 12.02 -5.72 5.44
C ASN A 27 13.27 -5.73 6.33
N HIS A 28 13.17 -5.24 7.56
CA HIS A 28 14.30 -5.13 8.48
C HIS A 28 13.82 -5.29 9.93
N ASN A 29 14.56 -6.05 10.75
CA ASN A 29 14.23 -6.31 12.16
C ASN A 29 15.37 -5.92 13.09
N VAL A 30 15.03 -5.62 14.35
CA VAL A 30 15.97 -5.56 15.48
C VAL A 30 15.79 -6.74 16.45
N ALA A 31 14.64 -7.41 16.40
CA ALA A 31 14.36 -8.55 17.24
C ALA A 31 15.08 -9.82 16.72
N PRO A 32 15.43 -10.77 17.60
CA PRO A 32 16.15 -11.98 17.22
C PRO A 32 15.28 -12.99 16.44
N GLN A 33 13.95 -12.82 16.45
CA GLN A 33 13.05 -13.65 15.67
C GLN A 33 13.11 -13.28 14.18
N ASP A 34 13.24 -14.30 13.34
CA ASP A 34 13.15 -14.14 11.89
C ASP A 34 11.75 -13.62 11.50
N GLN A 35 11.74 -12.64 10.59
CA GLN A 35 10.52 -12.05 10.05
C GLN A 35 10.58 -11.91 8.54
N ASP A 36 11.48 -12.65 7.88
CA ASP A 36 11.50 -12.68 6.44
C ASP A 36 10.17 -13.24 5.90
N PRO A 37 9.77 -12.90 4.67
CA PRO A 37 8.45 -13.28 4.19
C PRO A 37 8.23 -14.78 4.06
N SER A 38 9.29 -15.61 4.06
CA SER A 38 9.18 -17.06 3.91
C SER A 38 8.80 -17.81 5.19
N VAL A 39 8.91 -17.15 6.36
CA VAL A 39 8.59 -17.74 7.68
C VAL A 39 7.14 -18.22 7.76
N TRP A 40 6.19 -17.48 7.17
CA TRP A 40 4.76 -17.80 7.23
C TRP A 40 4.19 -18.00 5.82
N PRO A 41 3.56 -19.14 5.50
CA PRO A 41 3.04 -19.41 4.16
C PRO A 41 2.06 -18.34 3.63
N SER A 42 1.21 -17.79 4.50
CA SER A 42 0.29 -16.69 4.14
C SER A 42 1.03 -15.39 3.80
N VAL A 43 2.11 -15.09 4.51
CA VAL A 43 2.97 -13.92 4.26
C VAL A 43 3.77 -14.13 2.97
N THR A 44 4.26 -15.34 2.71
CA THR A 44 4.93 -15.71 1.45
C THR A 44 4.03 -15.45 0.25
N ALA A 45 2.78 -15.92 0.30
CA ALA A 45 1.82 -15.73 -0.78
C ALA A 45 1.52 -14.23 -1.02
N ALA A 46 1.34 -13.46 0.06
CA ALA A 46 1.16 -12.02 -0.04
C ALA A 46 2.40 -11.32 -0.62
N ALA A 47 3.61 -11.70 -0.21
CA ALA A 47 4.87 -11.15 -0.71
C ALA A 47 5.03 -11.38 -2.21
N ILE A 48 4.76 -12.60 -2.70
CA ILE A 48 4.84 -12.93 -4.12
C ILE A 48 3.87 -12.06 -4.91
N LYS A 49 2.60 -11.99 -4.50
CA LYS A 49 1.57 -11.16 -5.17
C LYS A 49 1.98 -9.69 -5.22
N SER A 50 2.43 -9.13 -4.09
CA SER A 50 2.85 -7.73 -4.00
C SER A 50 4.10 -7.41 -4.81
N ASN A 51 5.10 -8.28 -4.77
CA ASN A 51 6.33 -8.09 -5.55
C ASN A 51 6.06 -8.20 -7.04
N LEU A 52 5.28 -9.17 -7.51
CA LEU A 52 4.90 -9.26 -8.92
C LEU A 52 4.23 -7.98 -9.42
N PHE A 53 3.32 -7.40 -8.63
CA PHE A 53 2.73 -6.11 -8.96
C PHE A 53 3.80 -5.00 -9.03
N ARG A 54 4.67 -4.90 -8.02
CA ARG A 54 5.71 -3.88 -7.97
C ARG A 54 6.65 -3.98 -9.17
N TYR A 55 7.19 -5.16 -9.45
CA TYR A 55 8.13 -5.38 -10.54
C TYR A 55 7.50 -5.12 -11.91
N ARG A 56 6.19 -5.40 -12.08
CA ARG A 56 5.45 -5.01 -13.28
C ARG A 56 5.37 -3.48 -13.47
N HIS A 57 5.27 -2.72 -12.39
CA HIS A 57 5.16 -1.25 -12.42
C HIS A 57 6.51 -0.54 -12.19
N LEU A 58 7.61 -1.28 -12.14
CA LEU A 58 8.94 -0.73 -11.93
C LEU A 58 9.34 0.32 -12.99
N PRO A 59 9.00 0.16 -14.29
CA PRO A 59 9.27 1.20 -15.28
C PRO A 59 8.57 2.53 -14.96
N TYR A 60 7.33 2.47 -14.46
CA TYR A 60 6.58 3.66 -14.07
C TYR A 60 7.21 4.35 -12.85
N LEU A 61 7.54 3.58 -11.81
CA LEU A 61 8.26 4.11 -10.65
C LEU A 61 9.60 4.74 -11.04
N PHE A 62 10.35 4.11 -11.95
CA PHE A 62 11.61 4.65 -12.43
C PHE A 62 11.44 5.99 -13.16
N SER A 63 10.43 6.09 -14.04
CA SER A 63 10.09 7.37 -14.67
C SER A 63 9.73 8.43 -13.63
N LEU A 64 8.96 8.10 -12.60
CA LEU A 64 8.64 9.04 -11.52
C LEU A 64 9.89 9.52 -10.76
N HIS A 65 10.84 8.63 -10.47
CA HIS A 65 12.11 9.02 -9.86
C HIS A 65 12.92 9.93 -10.77
N PHE A 66 12.95 9.63 -12.08
CA PHE A 66 13.62 10.46 -13.07
C PHE A 66 13.02 11.87 -13.14
N TYR A 67 11.69 11.98 -13.25
CA TYR A 67 11.01 13.28 -13.20
C TYR A 67 11.28 14.02 -11.90
N ALA A 68 11.23 13.33 -10.76
CA ALA A 68 11.53 13.92 -9.45
C ALA A 68 12.97 14.44 -9.35
N SER A 69 13.94 13.75 -9.97
CA SER A 69 15.34 14.21 -9.98
C SER A 69 15.58 15.44 -10.86
N LEU A 70 14.82 15.59 -11.96
CA LEU A 70 15.01 16.69 -12.90
C LEU A 70 14.26 17.96 -12.50
N TYR A 71 13.01 17.80 -12.06
CA TYR A 71 12.08 18.93 -11.85
C TYR A 71 11.66 19.07 -10.39
N GLY A 72 12.13 18.19 -9.51
CA GLY A 72 11.59 18.06 -8.17
C GLY A 72 10.20 17.42 -8.18
N GLY A 73 9.48 17.59 -7.07
CA GLY A 73 8.15 17.00 -6.87
C GLY A 73 8.20 15.66 -6.15
N THR A 74 7.06 14.96 -6.16
CA THR A 74 6.83 13.80 -5.29
C THR A 74 6.45 12.56 -6.11
N ILE A 75 7.07 11.43 -5.76
CA ILE A 75 6.75 10.11 -6.33
C ILE A 75 5.49 9.58 -5.67
N GLN A 76 5.49 9.55 -4.33
CA GLN A 76 4.33 9.25 -3.51
C GLN A 76 3.71 10.57 -3.06
N ARG A 77 2.47 10.84 -3.50
CA ARG A 77 1.79 12.11 -3.26
C ARG A 77 0.45 11.90 -2.55
N PRO A 78 0.07 12.79 -1.61
CA PRO A 78 -1.26 12.75 -1.03
C PRO A 78 -2.30 13.14 -2.07
N VAL A 79 -3.55 12.71 -1.88
CA VAL A 79 -4.63 12.87 -2.87
C VAL A 79 -4.89 14.33 -3.20
N PHE A 80 -4.80 15.22 -2.21
CA PHE A 80 -5.04 16.65 -2.38
C PHE A 80 -4.06 17.37 -3.32
N PHE A 81 -2.92 16.76 -3.67
CA PHE A 81 -2.01 17.33 -4.68
C PHE A 81 -2.63 17.32 -6.08
N GLU A 82 -3.43 16.31 -6.41
CA GLU A 82 -4.14 16.23 -7.71
C GLU A 82 -5.52 16.90 -7.66
N PHE A 83 -6.13 16.97 -6.47
CA PHE A 83 -7.48 17.49 -6.26
C PHE A 83 -7.51 18.64 -5.23
N PRO A 84 -6.78 19.75 -5.46
CA PRO A 84 -6.63 20.81 -4.47
C PRO A 84 -7.94 21.55 -4.16
N ASN A 85 -8.90 21.55 -5.09
CA ASN A 85 -10.19 22.22 -4.93
C ASN A 85 -11.21 21.42 -4.10
N ASP A 86 -10.90 20.17 -3.76
CA ASP A 86 -11.78 19.33 -2.96
C ASP A 86 -11.26 19.24 -1.51
N SER A 87 -11.90 19.98 -0.61
CA SER A 87 -11.53 20.02 0.81
C SER A 87 -11.64 18.67 1.50
N GLN A 88 -12.43 17.74 0.96
CA GLN A 88 -12.57 16.39 1.52
C GLN A 88 -11.27 15.59 1.41
N THR A 89 -10.39 15.95 0.46
CA THR A 89 -9.12 15.26 0.25
C THR A 89 -8.06 15.58 1.30
N TYR A 90 -8.27 16.61 2.11
CA TYR A 90 -7.32 17.06 3.12
C TYR A 90 -7.31 16.15 4.35
N GLU A 91 -8.43 15.47 4.62
CA GLU A 91 -8.58 14.54 5.75
C GLU A 91 -8.20 13.10 5.40
N LEU A 92 -7.92 12.82 4.12
CA LEU A 92 -7.56 11.47 3.64
C LEU A 92 -6.16 11.06 4.12
N SER A 93 -6.12 10.12 5.06
CA SER A 93 -4.88 9.62 5.67
C SER A 93 -4.46 8.22 5.21
N TYR A 94 -5.39 7.42 4.69
CA TYR A 94 -5.17 6.00 4.36
C TYR A 94 -5.11 5.70 2.87
N GLN A 95 -4.89 6.72 2.03
CA GLN A 95 -4.71 6.55 0.60
C GLN A 95 -3.74 7.58 0.03
N PHE A 96 -3.03 7.20 -1.03
CA PHE A 96 -2.07 8.06 -1.70
C PHE A 96 -1.93 7.65 -3.16
N LEU A 97 -1.23 8.47 -3.94
CA LEU A 97 -0.96 8.21 -5.34
C LEU A 97 0.54 7.97 -5.59
N TRP A 98 0.82 7.11 -6.56
CA TRP A 98 2.08 7.09 -7.29
C TRP A 98 1.95 7.95 -8.53
N GLY A 99 2.66 9.07 -8.53
CA GLY A 99 2.49 10.08 -9.57
C GLY A 99 1.02 10.50 -9.68
N PRO A 100 0.57 10.90 -10.89
CA PRO A 100 -0.83 11.29 -11.11
C PRO A 100 -1.78 10.12 -11.43
N ALA A 101 -1.26 8.90 -11.71
CA ALA A 101 -2.05 7.90 -12.44
C ALA A 101 -2.46 6.67 -11.62
N LEU A 102 -1.79 6.37 -10.50
CA LEU A 102 -2.00 5.12 -9.77
C LEU A 102 -2.32 5.39 -8.31
N MET A 103 -3.54 5.09 -7.90
CA MET A 103 -3.98 5.24 -6.52
C MET A 103 -3.76 3.95 -5.73
N VAL A 104 -3.18 4.08 -4.54
CA VAL A 104 -2.92 3.00 -3.59
C VAL A 104 -3.82 3.20 -2.36
N MET A 105 -4.52 2.15 -1.99
CA MET A 105 -5.51 2.14 -0.91
C MET A 105 -5.31 0.88 -0.05
N PRO A 106 -4.42 0.93 0.95
CA PRO A 106 -4.15 -0.21 1.80
C PRO A 106 -5.29 -0.51 2.79
N VAL A 107 -5.41 -1.79 3.14
CA VAL A 107 -6.12 -2.21 4.35
C VAL A 107 -5.14 -2.11 5.51
N VAL A 108 -5.50 -1.40 6.58
CA VAL A 108 -4.60 -1.10 7.72
C VAL A 108 -5.01 -1.78 9.03
N TYR A 109 -6.20 -2.38 9.08
CA TYR A 109 -6.71 -3.06 10.28
C TYR A 109 -6.83 -4.56 10.08
N GLU A 110 -6.53 -5.32 11.14
CA GLU A 110 -6.73 -6.77 11.15
C GLU A 110 -8.20 -7.13 10.97
N ARG A 111 -8.46 -8.24 10.27
CA ARG A 111 -9.81 -8.79 10.02
C ARG A 111 -10.75 -7.86 9.24
N GLN A 112 -10.21 -6.81 8.63
CA GLN A 112 -10.96 -5.94 7.75
C GLN A 112 -10.81 -6.44 6.30
N ASN A 113 -11.94 -6.78 5.67
CA ASN A 113 -11.99 -7.25 4.28
C ASN A 113 -12.58 -6.19 3.33
N SER A 114 -12.84 -4.99 3.84
CA SER A 114 -13.38 -3.85 3.08
C SER A 114 -12.56 -2.60 3.32
N LEU A 115 -12.46 -1.71 2.35
CA LEU A 115 -11.84 -0.40 2.57
C LEU A 115 -12.81 0.51 3.33
N CYS A 116 -12.31 1.28 4.29
CA CYS A 116 -13.05 2.38 4.92
C CYS A 116 -12.68 3.69 4.22
N ASP A 117 -13.68 4.40 3.69
CA ASP A 117 -13.59 5.69 2.98
C ASP A 117 -12.62 5.69 1.75
N VAL A 118 -13.20 5.72 0.55
CA VAL A 118 -12.48 5.60 -0.73
C VAL A 118 -12.71 6.84 -1.60
N TYR A 119 -11.71 7.68 -1.80
CA TYR A 119 -11.78 8.74 -2.81
C TYR A 119 -11.53 8.17 -4.21
N GLY A 120 -12.50 8.31 -5.12
CA GLY A 120 -12.42 7.85 -6.51
C GLY A 120 -12.54 9.00 -7.51
N GLN A 121 -12.56 8.68 -8.82
CA GLN A 121 -12.71 9.68 -9.89
C GLN A 121 -14.04 10.47 -9.85
N GLN A 122 -14.99 10.04 -9.02
CA GLN A 122 -16.31 10.65 -8.85
C GLN A 122 -16.44 11.41 -7.50
N GLY A 123 -15.36 11.53 -6.72
CA GLY A 123 -15.34 12.12 -5.38
C GLY A 123 -15.20 11.07 -4.26
N LEU A 124 -15.44 11.48 -2.99
CA LEU A 124 -15.46 10.54 -1.87
C LEU A 124 -16.62 9.54 -2.03
N VAL A 125 -16.27 8.26 -2.10
CA VAL A 125 -17.20 7.15 -2.02
C VAL A 125 -17.00 6.46 -0.67
N LYS A 126 -17.98 6.59 0.21
CA LYS A 126 -18.03 5.83 1.47
C LYS A 126 -18.57 4.42 1.18
N GLU A 127 -17.80 3.61 0.46
CA GLU A 127 -18.25 2.28 0.05
C GLU A 127 -17.50 1.18 0.78
N ASN A 128 -18.23 0.39 1.57
CA ASN A 128 -17.76 -0.89 2.12
C ASN A 128 -17.70 -1.94 1.00
N ARG A 129 -16.75 -1.82 0.07
CA ARG A 129 -16.51 -2.89 -0.90
C ARG A 129 -15.72 -4.00 -0.22
N ASN A 130 -16.38 -5.14 0.03
CA ASN A 130 -15.73 -6.42 0.32
C ASN A 130 -14.88 -6.82 -0.89
N GLN A 131 -13.66 -6.28 -1.01
CA GLN A 131 -12.66 -6.90 -1.86
C GLN A 131 -12.04 -7.99 -1.00
N SER A 132 -12.46 -9.24 -1.24
CA SER A 132 -11.81 -10.39 -0.64
C SER A 132 -10.32 -10.29 -0.99
N LEU A 133 -9.50 -9.97 0.01
CA LEU A 133 -8.09 -10.29 -0.02
C LEU A 133 -8.06 -11.82 0.00
N GLY A 134 -8.04 -12.42 -1.19
CA GLY A 134 -7.71 -13.83 -1.34
C GLY A 134 -6.30 -13.99 -0.81
N PHE A 135 -6.19 -14.34 0.47
CA PHE A 135 -4.97 -14.87 1.06
C PHE A 135 -4.76 -16.25 0.46
#